data_AF-A0A1H0MJU3-F1
#
_entry.id   AF-A0A1H0MJU3-F1
#
_cell.length_a   1.000
_cell.length_b   1.000
_cell.length_c   1.000
_cell.angle_alpha   90.00
_cell.angle_beta   90.00
_cell.angle_gamma   90.00
#
_symmetry.space_group_name_H-M   'P 1'
#
loop_
_entity.id
_entity.type
_entity.pdbx_description
1 polymer ?
#
loop_
_entity_poly.entity_id
_entity_poly.type
_entity_poly.pdbx_seq_one_letter_code
_entity_poly.pdbx_strand_id
1 'polypeptide(L)'
;MIQVQVDEAEIRQIYLEKIQEKLDEIDNELVFWDRKELMRRTCLSWNTILKEFFYDSRFPKHKIGSKWMFPAEQTKVFLIEWLKEQRGAT
;
A
#
# COMPACT_ATOMS: atom_id res chain seq x y z
N MET A 1 7.33 32.62 -34.24
CA MET A 1 7.53 31.24 -33.73
C MET A 1 8.40 31.34 -32.50
N ILE A 2 7.90 30.92 -31.33
CA ILE A 2 8.67 30.92 -30.08
C ILE A 2 9.48 29.61 -30.06
N GLN A 3 10.80 29.70 -30.19
CA GLN A 3 11.70 28.57 -30.00
C GLN A 3 11.87 28.32 -28.51
N VAL A 4 11.23 27.27 -28.00
CA VAL A 4 11.47 26.77 -26.66
C VAL A 4 12.80 26.02 -26.70
N GLN A 5 13.89 26.67 -26.30
CA GLN A 5 15.15 25.99 -25.99
C GLN A 5 14.97 25.33 -24.63
N VAL A 6 14.76 24.02 -24.65
CA VAL A 6 14.63 23.23 -23.44
C VAL A 6 16.03 23.00 -22.88
N ASP A 7 16.31 23.58 -21.71
CA ASP A 7 17.54 23.31 -20.98
C ASP A 7 17.46 21.91 -20.36
N GLU A 8 18.15 20.95 -20.96
CA GLU A 8 18.15 19.57 -20.48
C GLU A 8 18.70 19.43 -19.05
N ALA A 9 19.50 20.39 -18.57
CA ALA A 9 19.99 20.37 -17.19
C ALA A 9 18.87 20.69 -16.19
N GLU A 10 18.00 21.65 -16.54
CA GLU A 10 16.85 22.03 -15.72
C GLU A 10 15.82 20.89 -15.66
N ILE A 11 15.59 20.18 -16.78
CA ILE A 11 14.74 18.98 -16.78
C ILE A 11 15.29 17.87 -15.90
N ARG A 12 16.61 17.62 -15.94
CA ARG A 12 17.24 16.60 -15.10
C ARG A 12 17.08 16.91 -13.61
N GLN A 13 17.19 18.17 -13.23
CA GLN A 13 17.00 18.60 -11.83
C GLN A 13 15.56 18.37 -11.35
N ILE A 14 14.57 18.79 -12.14
CA ILE A 14 13.14 18.59 -11.84
C ILE A 14 12.80 17.09 -11.74
N TYR A 15 13.46 16.26 -12.55
CA TYR A 15 13.28 14.81 -12.53
C TYR A 15 13.81 14.19 -11.23
N LEU A 16 15.01 14.59 -10.80
CA LEU A 16 15.62 14.12 -9.56
C LEU A 16 14.85 14.57 -8.32
N GLU A 17 14.34 15.80 -8.30
CA GLU A 17 13.50 16.32 -7.21
C GLU A 17 12.20 15.53 -7.07
N LYS A 18 11.50 15.26 -8.17
CA LYS A 18 10.29 14.42 -8.14
C LYS A 18 10.55 13.00 -7.68
N ILE A 19 11.71 12.45 -8.02
CA ILE A 19 12.11 11.12 -7.53
C ILE A 19 12.37 11.18 -6.03
N GLN A 20 13.08 12.22 -5.54
CA GLN A 20 13.36 12.38 -4.12
C GLN A 20 12.08 12.59 -3.30
N GLU A 21 11.15 13.43 -3.77
CA GLU A 21 9.83 13.61 -3.12
C GLU A 21 9.05 12.30 -3.04
N LYS A 22 9.07 11.50 -4.12
CA LYS A 22 8.44 10.19 -4.16
C LYS A 22 9.10 9.19 -3.20
N LEU A 23 10.41 9.27 -3.02
CA LEU A 23 11.16 8.43 -2.09
C LEU A 23 10.91 8.84 -0.62
N ASP A 24 10.82 10.14 -0.34
CA ASP A 24 10.53 10.67 1.00
C ASP A 24 9.06 10.38 1.42
N GLU A 25 8.13 10.29 0.45
CA GLU A 25 6.76 9.80 0.68
C GLU A 25 6.72 8.31 1.09
N ILE A 26 7.71 7.51 0.65
CA ILE A 26 7.80 6.07 0.94
C ILE A 26 8.36 5.79 2.34
N ASP A 27 9.19 6.68 2.88
CA ASP A 27 9.91 6.48 4.16
C ASP A 27 9.01 6.53 5.42
N ASN A 28 7.71 6.84 5.25
CA ASN A 28 6.70 6.82 6.32
C ASN A 28 5.87 5.52 6.37
N GLU A 29 6.27 4.47 5.66
CA GLU A 29 5.53 3.23 5.64
C GLU A 29 5.72 2.43 6.95
N LEU A 30 4.62 2.22 7.68
CA LEU A 30 4.62 1.36 8.87
C LEU A 30 5.09 -0.04 8.50
N VAL A 31 6.09 -0.58 9.22
CA VAL A 31 6.53 -1.98 9.05
C VAL A 31 5.39 -2.96 9.30
N PHE A 32 4.51 -2.65 10.26
CA PHE A 32 3.34 -3.45 10.60
C PHE A 32 2.10 -2.59 10.77
N TRP A 33 0.95 -3.13 10.38
CA TRP A 33 -0.36 -2.58 10.69
C TRP A 33 -0.96 -3.30 11.89
N ASP A 34 -1.66 -2.55 12.72
CA ASP A 34 -2.60 -3.13 13.67
C ASP A 34 -4.00 -3.23 13.05
N ARG A 35 -4.99 -3.68 13.83
CA ARG A 35 -6.38 -3.77 13.35
C ARG A 35 -6.96 -2.42 12.91
N LYS A 36 -6.60 -1.33 13.58
CA LYS A 36 -7.13 0.01 13.25
C LYS A 36 -6.55 0.50 11.94
N GLU A 37 -5.25 0.32 11.76
CA GLU A 37 -4.57 0.70 10.54
C GLU A 37 -5.03 -0.16 9.36
N LEU A 38 -5.21 -1.48 9.54
CA LEU A 38 -5.77 -2.34 8.50
C LEU A 38 -7.16 -1.86 8.06
N MET A 39 -8.08 -1.60 9.00
CA MET A 39 -9.40 -1.03 8.68
C MET A 39 -9.30 0.31 7.95
N ARG A 40 -8.39 1.19 8.38
CA ARG A 40 -8.16 2.50 7.75
C ARG A 40 -7.65 2.36 6.31
N ARG A 41 -6.72 1.43 6.06
CA ARG A 41 -6.08 1.19 4.75
C ARG A 41 -7.03 0.51 3.77
N THR A 42 -7.88 -0.40 4.25
CA THR A 42 -8.83 -1.13 3.39
C THR A 42 -10.17 -0.43 3.24
N CYS A 43 -10.45 0.59 4.06
CA CYS A 43 -11.77 1.23 4.18
C CYS A 43 -12.90 0.23 4.55
N LEU A 44 -12.56 -0.87 5.23
CA LEU A 44 -13.51 -1.92 5.60
C LEU A 44 -13.73 -1.93 7.10
N SER A 45 -14.96 -2.29 7.52
CA SER A 45 -15.22 -2.60 8.92
C SER A 45 -14.50 -3.88 9.33
N TRP A 46 -14.18 -4.02 10.62
CA TRP A 46 -13.57 -5.26 11.14
C TRP A 46 -14.40 -6.50 10.82
N ASN A 47 -15.74 -6.40 10.91
CA ASN A 47 -16.63 -7.51 10.61
C ASN A 47 -16.55 -7.92 9.13
N THR A 48 -16.43 -6.95 8.23
CA THR A 48 -16.22 -7.21 6.81
C THR A 48 -14.87 -7.89 6.59
N ILE A 49 -13.79 -7.40 7.20
CA ILE A 49 -12.46 -8.02 7.10
C ILE A 49 -12.51 -9.48 7.57
N LEU A 50 -13.15 -9.74 8.71
CA LEU A 50 -13.34 -11.10 9.24
C LEU A 50 -14.06 -12.02 8.25
N LYS A 51 -15.13 -11.52 7.62
CA LYS A 51 -15.95 -12.28 6.67
C LYS A 51 -15.23 -12.56 5.35
N GLU A 52 -14.51 -11.56 4.83
CA GLU A 52 -14.04 -11.57 3.45
C GLU A 52 -12.69 -12.26 3.27
N PHE A 53 -11.69 -11.97 4.12
CA PHE A 53 -10.33 -12.48 3.89
C PHE A 53 -9.51 -12.79 5.14
N PHE A 54 -9.97 -12.43 6.34
CA PHE A 54 -9.17 -12.62 7.56
C PHE A 54 -8.78 -14.09 7.80
N TYR A 55 -9.71 -15.00 7.51
CA TYR A 55 -9.50 -16.44 7.68
C TYR A 55 -8.85 -17.12 6.47
N ASP A 56 -8.51 -16.37 5.41
CA ASP A 56 -7.69 -16.91 4.33
C ASP A 56 -6.32 -17.35 4.91
N SER A 57 -5.92 -18.57 4.56
CA SER A 57 -4.63 -19.15 4.94
C SER A 57 -3.44 -18.35 4.42
N ARG A 58 -3.61 -17.64 3.30
CA ARG A 58 -2.59 -16.77 2.67
C ARG A 58 -2.49 -15.41 3.32
N PHE A 59 -3.49 -14.99 4.11
CA PHE A 59 -3.51 -13.66 4.71
C PHE A 59 -2.45 -13.52 5.81
N PRO A 60 -1.44 -12.63 5.66
CA PRO A 60 -0.30 -12.53 6.58
C PRO A 60 -0.71 -11.85 7.89
N LYS A 61 -0.98 -12.67 8.91
CA LYS A 61 -1.41 -12.24 10.24
C LYS A 61 -0.61 -12.92 11.34
N HIS A 62 -0.15 -12.14 12.31
CA HIS A 62 0.55 -12.65 13.49
C HIS A 62 -0.10 -12.13 14.76
N LYS A 63 -0.33 -13.02 15.72
CA LYS A 63 -0.86 -12.65 17.04
C LYS A 63 0.31 -12.50 18.02
N ILE A 64 0.50 -11.30 18.54
CA ILE A 64 1.51 -10.99 19.55
C ILE A 64 0.78 -10.54 20.82
N GLY A 65 0.73 -11.42 21.81
CA GLY A 65 -0.10 -11.24 23.01
C GLY A 65 -1.59 -11.11 22.65
N SER A 66 -2.17 -9.95 22.96
CA SER A 66 -3.57 -9.62 22.65
C SER A 66 -3.76 -8.88 21.33
N LYS A 67 -2.68 -8.52 20.63
CA LYS A 67 -2.72 -7.72 19.40
C LYS A 67 -2.49 -8.57 18.15
N TRP A 68 -3.18 -8.18 17.08
CA TRP A 68 -2.89 -8.66 15.73
C TRP A 68 -1.98 -7.67 15.04
N MET A 69 -0.93 -8.19 14.41
CA MET A 69 0.04 -7.45 13.63
C MET A 69 0.06 -8.03 12.21
N PHE A 70 0.04 -7.13 11.23
CA PHE A 70 0.01 -7.47 9.81
C PHE A 70 1.22 -6.81 9.15
N PRO A 71 2.20 -7.58 8.63
CA PRO A 71 3.34 -7.01 7.92
C PRO A 71 2.87 -6.22 6.70
N ALA A 72 3.18 -4.93 6.64
CA ALA A 72 2.54 -4.03 5.68
C ALA A 72 2.75 -4.44 4.22
N GLU A 73 4.00 -4.73 3.84
CA GLU A 73 4.35 -5.14 2.48
C GLU A 73 3.61 -6.40 2.04
N GLN A 74 3.67 -7.47 2.84
CA GLN A 74 2.99 -8.73 2.51
C GLN A 74 1.47 -8.56 2.50
N THR A 75 0.93 -7.74 3.40
CA THR A 75 -0.50 -7.47 3.47
C THR A 75 -0.98 -6.73 2.21
N LYS A 76 -0.21 -5.75 1.73
CA LYS A 76 -0.51 -5.05 0.47
C LYS A 76 -0.57 -6.00 -0.72
N VAL A 77 0.43 -6.86 -0.86
CA VAL A 77 0.51 -7.84 -1.96
C VAL A 77 -0.73 -8.74 -1.93
N PHE A 78 -1.03 -9.33 -0.77
CA PHE A 78 -2.21 -10.17 -0.59
C PHE A 78 -3.51 -9.44 -0.96
N LEU A 79 -3.71 -8.20 -0.48
CA LEU A 79 -4.95 -7.45 -0.70
C LEU A 79 -5.18 -7.14 -2.18
N ILE A 80 -4.12 -6.88 -2.94
CA ILE A 80 -4.21 -6.64 -4.39
C ILE A 80 -4.61 -7.92 -5.12
N GLU A 81 -4.03 -9.07 -4.74
CA GLU A 81 -4.39 -10.37 -5.30
C GLU A 81 -5.84 -10.75 -4.97
N TRP A 82 -6.20 -10.67 -3.69
CA TRP A 82 -7.56 -10.92 -3.20
C TRP A 82 -8.61 -10.06 -3.94
N LEU A 83 -8.32 -8.78 -4.20
CA LEU A 83 -9.23 -7.88 -4.92
C LEU A 83 -9.41 -8.28 -6.39
N LYS A 84 -8.37 -8.80 -7.05
CA LYS A 84 -8.47 -9.31 -8.43
C LYS A 84 -9.33 -10.57 -8.49
N GLU A 85 -9.21 -11.43 -7.49
CA GLU A 85 -10.03 -12.66 -7.38
C GLU A 85 -11.53 -12.31 -7.25
N GLN A 86 -11.88 -11.22 -6.55
CA GLN A 86 -13.28 -10.78 -6.44
C GLN A 86 -13.90 -10.38 -7.77
N ARG A 87 -13.11 -9.92 -8.75
CA ARG A 87 -13.59 -9.53 -10.09
C ARG A 87 -13.74 -10.72 -11.05
N GLY A 88 -13.18 -11.88 -10.70
CA GLY A 88 -13.32 -13.13 -11.45
C GLY A 88 -14.50 -14.01 -10.98
N ALA A 89 -15.23 -13.59 -9.95
CA ALA A 89 -16.46 -14.22 -9.50
C ALA A 89 -17.66 -13.63 -10.26
N THR A 90 -17.78 -13.94 -11.56
CA THR A 90 -18.99 -13.77 -12.38
C THR A 90 -19.06 -14.95 -13.33
#